data_AF-A0A5C6NXB0-F1
#
_entry.id   AF-A0A5C6NXB0-F1
#
_cell.length_a   1.000
_cell.length_b   1.000
_cell.length_c   1.000
_cell.angle_alpha   90.00
_cell.angle_beta   90.00
_cell.angle_gamma   90.00
#
_symmetry.space_group_name_H-M   'P 1'
#
loop_
_entity.id
_entity.type
_entity.pdbx_description
1 polymer ?
#
loop_
_entity_poly.entity_id
_entity_poly.type
_entity_poly.pdbx_seq_one_letter_code
_entity_poly.pdbx_strand_id
1 'polypeptide(L)'
;MHARECPCGPTLKRFGGKAKEYSPRARVRHWMGYELPFDRHDWIIDRCGTEVRYVIDYYDGEIDKDTYRFSILDVRPAFDSLGAVWDRMKVAWWRWTS
;
A
#
# COMPACT_ATOMS: atom_id res chain seq x y z
N MET A 1 8.14 -2.43 9.43
CA MET A 1 9.31 -3.22 8.96
C MET A 1 10.57 -2.35 8.86
N HIS A 2 10.60 -1.24 8.12
CA HIS A 2 11.87 -0.52 7.83
C HIS A 2 12.26 0.65 8.76
N ALA A 3 11.46 0.94 9.80
CA ALA A 3 11.73 2.07 10.68
C ALA A 3 13.06 1.96 11.46
N ARG A 4 13.57 0.73 11.66
CA ARG A 4 14.84 0.47 12.38
C ARG A 4 16.05 0.30 11.46
N GLU A 5 15.84 0.21 10.14
CA GLU A 5 16.92 0.00 9.16
C GLU A 5 17.53 1.34 8.69
N CYS A 6 16.80 2.46 8.83
CA CYS A 6 17.28 3.82 8.53
C CYS A 6 17.45 4.62 9.83
N PRO A 7 18.70 4.92 10.25
CA PRO A 7 18.96 5.82 11.39
C PRO A 7 18.34 7.21 11.18
N CYS A 8 18.21 7.59 9.91
CA CYS A 8 17.60 8.80 9.38
C CYS A 8 16.08 8.85 9.42
N GLY A 9 15.40 7.70 9.58
CA GLY A 9 13.96 7.56 9.34
C GLY A 9 13.56 7.65 7.86
N PRO A 10 12.52 6.91 7.42
CA PRO A 10 12.00 7.02 6.07
C PRO A 10 11.36 8.41 5.85
N THR A 11 11.61 9.02 4.69
CA THR A 11 11.07 10.35 4.36
C THR A 11 10.19 10.32 3.12
N LEU A 12 9.13 11.13 3.10
CA LEU A 12 8.26 11.28 1.92
C LEU A 12 8.94 12.18 0.89
N LYS A 13 9.28 11.62 -0.28
CA LYS A 13 9.87 12.40 -1.39
C LYS A 13 8.81 13.04 -2.25
N ARG A 14 7.82 12.25 -2.69
CA ARG A 14 6.83 12.69 -3.68
C ARG A 14 5.48 12.04 -3.40
N PHE A 15 4.45 12.84 -3.62
CA PHE A 15 3.06 12.43 -3.61
C PHE A 15 2.53 12.49 -5.04
N GLY A 16 1.95 11.39 -5.53
CA GLY A 16 1.28 11.34 -6.83
C GLY A 16 -0.14 10.81 -6.68
N GLY A 17 -1.14 11.65 -6.96
CA GLY A 17 -2.52 11.23 -7.10
C GLY A 17 -2.70 10.46 -8.40
N LYS A 18 -3.11 9.18 -8.31
CA LYS A 18 -3.32 8.30 -9.46
C LYS A 18 -4.74 7.69 -9.43
N ALA A 19 -5.72 8.51 -9.11
CA ALA A 19 -7.11 8.10 -8.92
C ALA A 19 -7.71 7.34 -10.12
N LYS A 20 -7.30 7.67 -11.36
CA LYS A 20 -7.81 7.02 -12.58
C LYS A 20 -7.04 5.76 -13.02
N GLU A 21 -5.88 5.50 -12.43
CA GLU A 21 -5.08 4.33 -12.79
C GLU A 21 -5.31 3.22 -11.77
N TYR A 22 -6.19 2.26 -12.03
CA TYR A 22 -6.36 1.13 -11.12
C TYR A 22 -5.13 0.23 -11.10
N SER A 23 -4.73 -0.23 -9.91
CA SER A 23 -3.65 -1.20 -9.77
C SER A 23 -4.03 -2.54 -10.42
N PRO A 24 -3.07 -3.33 -10.93
CA PRO A 24 -3.36 -4.67 -11.47
C PRO A 24 -4.13 -5.55 -10.48
N ARG A 25 -3.82 -5.42 -9.18
CA ARG A 25 -4.53 -6.13 -8.11
C ARG A 25 -5.97 -5.68 -7.97
N ALA A 26 -6.24 -4.37 -8.01
CA ALA A 26 -7.60 -3.83 -7.95
C ALA A 26 -8.44 -4.30 -9.14
N ARG A 27 -7.85 -4.35 -10.35
CA ARG A 27 -8.53 -4.88 -11.54
C ARG A 27 -8.91 -6.35 -11.40
N VAL A 28 -7.99 -7.19 -10.90
CA VAL A 28 -8.25 -8.62 -10.66
C VAL A 28 -9.33 -8.82 -9.58
N ARG A 29 -9.26 -8.06 -8.48
CA ARG A 29 -10.29 -8.10 -7.43
C ARG A 29 -11.66 -7.69 -7.96
N HIS A 30 -11.71 -6.64 -8.78
CA HIS A 30 -12.96 -6.22 -9.39
C HIS A 30 -13.56 -7.28 -10.30
N TRP A 31 -12.72 -7.97 -11.07
CA TRP A 31 -13.17 -9.10 -11.88
C TRP A 31 -13.73 -10.26 -11.05
N MET A 32 -13.31 -10.41 -9.79
CA MET A 32 -13.85 -11.38 -8.83
C MET A 32 -15.10 -10.86 -8.08
N GLY A 33 -15.65 -9.71 -8.46
CA GLY A 33 -16.88 -9.13 -7.87
C GLY A 33 -16.65 -8.23 -6.66
N TYR A 34 -15.40 -7.88 -6.34
CA TYR A 34 -15.11 -6.89 -5.28
C TYR A 34 -15.22 -5.45 -5.80
N GLU A 35 -15.41 -4.51 -4.88
CA GLU A 35 -15.44 -3.09 -5.21
C GLU A 35 -14.05 -2.55 -5.60
N LEU A 36 -14.05 -1.61 -6.53
CA LEU A 36 -12.84 -0.88 -6.91
C LEU A 36 -12.50 0.16 -5.83
N PRO A 37 -11.21 0.47 -5.62
CA PRO A 37 -10.84 1.55 -4.73
C PRO A 37 -11.36 2.87 -5.28
N PHE A 38 -11.96 3.69 -4.42
CA PHE A 38 -12.49 5.00 -4.81
C PHE A 38 -11.38 6.03 -5.00
N ASP A 39 -10.24 5.83 -4.33
CA ASP A 39 -9.07 6.69 -4.44
C ASP A 39 -7.77 5.89 -4.38
N ARG A 40 -6.83 6.22 -5.26
CA ARG A 40 -5.51 5.58 -5.34
C ARG A 40 -4.42 6.63 -5.34
N HIS A 41 -3.44 6.41 -4.47
CA HIS A 41 -2.24 7.21 -4.37
C HIS A 41 -0.97 6.40 -4.53
N ASP A 42 -0.01 6.97 -5.25
CA ASP A 42 1.36 6.46 -5.33
C ASP A 42 2.27 7.42 -4.55
N TRP A 43 2.87 6.93 -3.47
CA TRP A 43 3.79 7.69 -2.62
C TRP A 43 5.21 7.20 -2.86
N ILE A 44 6.16 8.09 -3.11
CA ILE A 44 7.57 7.73 -3.20
C ILE A 44 8.22 8.07 -1.87
N ILE A 45 8.70 7.02 -1.19
CA ILE A 45 9.38 7.11 0.10
C ILE A 45 10.86 6.88 -0.12
N ASP A 46 11.68 7.75 0.42
CA ASP A 46 13.13 7.57 0.48
C ASP A 46 13.50 6.81 1.76
N ARG A 47 14.09 5.63 1.55
CA ARG A 47 14.65 4.76 2.59
C ARG A 47 16.18 4.79 2.46
N CYS A 48 16.85 5.65 3.23
CA CYS A 48 18.32 5.77 3.19
C CYS A 48 18.95 6.02 1.80
N GLY A 49 18.33 6.83 0.95
CA GLY A 49 18.79 7.05 -0.43
C GLY A 49 18.21 6.05 -1.45
N THR A 50 17.39 5.09 -1.02
CA THR A 50 16.64 4.20 -1.91
C THR A 50 15.22 4.70 -2.07
N GLU A 51 14.85 5.14 -3.26
CA GLU A 51 13.48 5.54 -3.58
C GLU A 51 12.61 4.31 -3.79
N VAL A 52 11.54 4.22 -3.00
CA VAL A 52 10.61 3.09 -3.04
C VAL A 52 9.21 3.62 -3.12
N ARG A 53 8.51 3.20 -4.17
CA ARG A 53 7.14 3.60 -4.40
C ARG A 53 6.20 2.70 -3.63
N TYR A 54 5.27 3.30 -2.92
CA TYR A 54 4.16 2.66 -2.22
C TYR A 54 2.86 2.98 -2.94
N VAL A 55 2.05 1.96 -3.15
CA VAL A 55 0.70 2.07 -3.69
C VAL A 55 -0.26 1.98 -2.52
N ILE A 56 -1.15 2.95 -2.41
CA ILE A 56 -2.16 3.08 -1.37
C ILE A 56 -3.53 3.08 -2.06
N ASP A 57 -4.29 2.01 -1.87
CA ASP A 57 -5.66 1.89 -2.38
C ASP A 57 -6.63 2.12 -1.20
N TYR A 58 -7.57 3.06 -1.35
CA TYR A 58 -8.65 3.33 -0.41
C TYR A 58 -9.94 2.65 -0.87
N TYR A 59 -10.51 1.82 -0.01
CA TYR A 59 -11.78 1.14 -0.25
C TYR A 59 -12.84 1.64 0.74
N ASP A 60 -14.08 1.71 0.27
CA ASP A 60 -15.21 1.94 1.15
C ASP A 60 -15.42 0.69 2.02
N GLY A 61 -15.64 0.91 3.32
CA GLY A 61 -15.74 -0.17 4.29
C GLY A 61 -17.02 -0.05 5.09
N GLU A 62 -17.43 -1.14 5.75
CA GLU A 62 -18.54 -1.07 6.68
C GLU A 62 -18.24 -0.06 7.79
N ILE A 63 -19.20 0.83 8.05
CA ILE A 63 -19.09 1.87 9.06
C ILE A 63 -19.15 1.23 10.44
N ASP A 64 -18.00 1.05 11.06
CA ASP A 64 -17.92 0.69 12.47
C ASP A 64 -18.13 1.95 13.31
N LYS A 65 -19.34 2.07 13.87
CA LYS A 65 -19.77 3.23 14.69
C LYS A 65 -19.00 3.37 16.00
N ASP A 66 -18.38 2.29 16.49
CA ASP A 66 -17.65 2.30 17.75
C ASP A 66 -16.19 2.74 17.54
N THR A 67 -15.57 2.33 16.42
CA THR A 67 -14.18 2.70 16.12
C THR A 67 -14.02 3.89 15.18
N TYR A 68 -15.12 4.46 14.66
CA TYR A 68 -15.13 5.53 13.65
C TYR A 68 -14.24 5.20 12.44
N ARG A 69 -14.17 3.91 12.07
CA ARG A 69 -13.43 3.46 10.89
C ARG A 69 -14.40 3.33 9.73
N PHE A 70 -14.21 4.20 8.74
CA PHE A 70 -15.09 4.31 7.57
C PHE A 70 -14.46 3.73 6.30
N SER A 71 -13.14 3.49 6.28
CA SER A 71 -12.44 3.06 5.07
C SER A 71 -11.40 2.00 5.36
N ILE A 72 -11.26 1.07 4.43
CA ILE A 72 -10.24 0.03 4.44
C ILE A 72 -9.05 0.52 3.62
N LEU A 73 -7.87 0.52 4.22
CA LEU A 73 -6.64 0.96 3.60
C LEU A 73 -5.74 -0.22 3.21
N ASP A 74 -5.42 -0.37 1.93
CA ASP A 74 -4.41 -1.33 1.46
C ASP A 74 -3.14 -0.60 1.04
N VAL A 75 -2.14 -0.62 1.92
CA VAL A 75 -0.81 -0.03 1.71
C VAL A 75 0.19 -1.12 1.35
N ARG A 76 0.89 -0.97 0.23
CA ARG A 76 1.89 -1.95 -0.21
C ARG A 76 3.00 -1.31 -1.06
N PRO A 77 4.25 -1.80 -0.99
CA PRO A 77 5.30 -1.32 -1.89
C PRO A 77 5.00 -1.77 -3.32
N ALA A 78 5.34 -0.99 -4.33
CA ALA A 78 5.10 -1.29 -5.74
C ALA A 78 5.96 -2.46 -6.22
N PHE A 79 5.56 -3.12 -7.32
CA PHE A 79 6.32 -4.23 -7.91
C PHE A 79 7.48 -3.75 -8.80
N ASP A 80 8.15 -2.65 -8.44
CA ASP A 80 9.23 -2.06 -9.24
C ASP A 80 10.62 -2.52 -8.83
N SER A 81 10.77 -3.20 -7.68
CA SER A 81 12.06 -3.70 -7.21
C SER A 81 11.96 -5.09 -6.57
N LEU A 82 13.05 -5.86 -6.65
CA LEU A 82 13.17 -7.17 -5.98
C LEU A 82 13.02 -7.05 -4.46
N GLY A 83 13.53 -5.95 -3.88
CA GLY A 83 13.34 -5.63 -2.47
C GLY A 83 11.87 -5.48 -2.11
N ALA A 84 11.08 -4.78 -2.93
CA ALA A 84 9.64 -4.64 -2.71
C ALA A 84 8.86 -5.95 -2.84
N VAL A 85 9.27 -6.85 -3.75
CA VAL A 85 8.70 -8.20 -3.84
C VAL A 85 8.96 -8.98 -2.56
N TRP A 86 10.19 -8.95 -2.05
CA TRP A 86 10.56 -9.61 -0.80
C TRP A 86 9.82 -9.03 0.41
N ASP A 87 9.66 -7.70 0.46
CA ASP A 87 8.88 -7.03 1.50
C ASP A 87 7.41 -7.48 1.48
N ARG A 88 6.81 -7.67 0.30
CA ARG A 88 5.45 -8.24 0.18
C ARG A 88 5.39 -9.69 0.65
N MET A 89 6.37 -10.52 0.29
CA MET A 89 6.43 -11.92 0.72
C MET A 89 6.53 -12.04 2.24
N LYS A 90 7.42 -11.27 2.87
CA LYS A 90 7.57 -11.24 4.33
C LYS A 90 6.29 -10.81 5.04
N VAL A 91 5.63 -9.75 4.57
CA VAL A 91 4.36 -9.28 5.18
C VAL A 91 3.23 -10.29 4.96
N ALA A 92 3.17 -10.93 3.79
CA ALA A 92 2.20 -11.99 3.53
C ALA A 92 2.42 -13.20 4.44
N TRP A 93 3.69 -13.60 4.63
CA TRP A 93 4.06 -14.67 5.56
C TRP A 93 3.65 -14.31 7.00
N TRP A 94 4.01 -13.12 7.48
CA TRP A 94 3.62 -12.66 8.82
C TRP A 94 2.11 -12.67 9.02
N ARG A 95 1.32 -12.24 8.03
CA ARG A 95 -0.14 -12.28 8.10
C ARG A 95 -0.71 -13.70 8.17
N TRP A 96 -0.02 -14.68 7.59
CA TRP A 96 -0.45 -16.08 7.62
C TRP A 96 -0.05 -16.76 8.94
N THR A 97 1.11 -16.40 9.50
CA THR A 97 1.61 -16.98 10.74
C THR A 97 1.14 -16.27 12.01
N SER A 98 0.44 -15.13 11.90
CA SER A 98 -0.07 -14.35 13.05
C SER A 98 -1.52 -14.68 13.35
#